data_AF-A0A970D3P8-F1
#
_entry.id   AF-A0A970D3P8-F1
#
_cell.length_a   1.000
_cell.length_b   1.000
_cell.length_c   1.000
_cell.angle_alpha   90.00
_cell.angle_beta   90.00
_cell.angle_gamma   90.00
#
_symmetry.space_group_name_H-M   'P 1'
#
loop_
_entity.id
_entity.type
_entity.pdbx_description
1 polymer ?
#
loop_
_entity_poly.entity_id
_entity_poly.type
_entity_poly.pdbx_seq_one_letter_code
_entity_poly.pdbx_strand_id
1 'polypeptide(L)'
;MLKKWWFYVIVAVVIILIAVPLSTIIRLNNSVYDDLSFTYVQLEDPLNEIAKKYLYYNADTKTVEIEVNQDLINSLIKDQLEQLDLGLPKNLTIQEVAFKTADQRIYINAKYGSISLPISAKIFIEPSDTGISISAGELNLGKKKAPKFVTKRVPIDQLTYAINYSDLGVPQVFTIKDIKYGTGNLNAFIELDVDAIKALAKDYVNEFEVEINSFKRTASDTVATFIDRALAEGLLSDSNVEKYVDQVLNNEELVNSAIYFALAPDLDKYAKGIEKYQQAIVKWAEPIQTVKLDGTIDEIVESIIENDELHDMLAWFIPAATLSEYVDTASSYYTVYKKAEGSLNNLSVALQGGDIERAIKQLVADRELYQALTMVIPSESVDYYLGSIQGYYNMYADITRSLTEMLESIPDDEITEYVNQAVKYAYEIENGQQYILDILAGIDTKYIQDIVYYLNEDDGYIKEQLDLIDPESYDIFMAYVDNLDAVKSEVITAIKNADVAAVREGADIIKNINSDLVYVLDLLKAQQFEKAGDAINKIRFDQAEEFIEKQTQKLSASAG
;
A
#
# COMPACT_ATOMS: atom_id res chain seq x y z
N MET A 1 37.32 -47.14 40.81
CA MET A 1 38.44 -46.53 41.57
C MET A 1 38.24 -46.48 43.10
N LEU A 2 37.03 -46.74 43.63
CA LEU A 2 36.74 -46.94 45.07
C LEU A 2 37.59 -48.01 45.79
N LYS A 3 38.25 -48.91 45.04
CA LYS A 3 39.06 -50.04 45.56
C LYS A 3 40.24 -49.62 46.44
N LYS A 4 40.75 -48.38 46.34
CA LYS A 4 41.94 -47.96 47.10
C LYS A 4 41.61 -47.53 48.54
N TRP A 5 40.50 -46.82 48.76
CA TRP A 5 40.16 -46.28 50.09
C TRP A 5 39.87 -47.36 51.14
N TRP A 6 39.13 -48.40 50.76
CA TRP A 6 38.78 -49.50 51.65
C TRP A 6 39.99 -50.33 52.12
N PHE A 7 40.98 -50.53 51.25
CA PHE A 7 42.26 -51.16 51.62
C PHE A 7 42.97 -50.41 52.77
N TYR A 8 42.84 -49.08 52.82
CA TYR A 8 43.46 -48.28 53.87
C TYR A 8 42.65 -48.26 55.17
N VAL A 9 41.32 -48.37 55.10
CA VAL A 9 40.47 -48.65 56.27
C VAL A 9 40.85 -50.00 56.89
N ILE A 10 41.12 -51.02 56.07
CA ILE A 10 41.60 -52.34 56.52
C ILE A 10 42.94 -52.23 57.22
N VAL A 11 43.90 -51.50 56.64
CA VAL A 11 45.21 -51.24 57.25
C VAL A 11 45.06 -50.49 58.58
N ALA A 12 44.18 -49.48 58.64
CA ALA A 12 43.87 -48.76 59.87
C ALA A 12 43.27 -49.69 60.95
N VAL A 13 42.31 -50.55 60.59
CA VAL A 13 41.69 -51.54 61.49
C VAL A 13 42.72 -52.55 62.01
N VAL A 14 43.61 -53.05 61.14
CA VAL A 14 44.69 -53.97 61.51
C VAL A 14 45.69 -53.30 62.46
N ILE A 15 46.04 -52.04 62.20
CA ILE A 15 46.92 -51.24 63.07
C ILE A 15 46.26 -50.96 64.43
N ILE A 16 44.95 -50.69 64.46
CA ILE A 16 44.14 -50.54 65.67
C ILE A 16 44.18 -51.85 66.47
N LEU A 17 43.93 -52.99 65.84
CA LEU A 17 43.95 -54.30 66.49
C LEU A 17 45.30 -54.66 67.12
N ILE A 18 46.41 -54.31 66.45
CA ILE A 18 47.77 -54.59 66.96
C ILE A 18 48.16 -53.64 68.09
N ALA A 19 47.62 -52.42 68.12
CA ALA A 19 48.10 -51.36 68.99
C ALA A 19 47.19 -51.07 70.21
N VAL A 20 45.99 -51.61 70.27
CA VAL A 20 45.06 -51.43 71.40
C VAL A 20 45.41 -52.44 72.53
N PRO A 21 45.69 -51.99 73.77
CA PRO A 21 45.88 -52.89 74.91
C PRO A 21 44.61 -53.74 75.14
N LEU A 22 44.78 -55.04 75.43
CA LEU A 22 43.71 -56.01 75.72
C LEU A 22 42.59 -55.48 76.64
N SER A 23 42.91 -54.60 77.60
CA SER A 23 41.94 -53.97 78.52
C SER A 23 40.93 -53.03 77.85
N THR A 24 41.30 -52.40 76.72
CA THR A 24 40.42 -51.52 75.96
C THR A 24 39.54 -52.33 75.00
N ILE A 25 40.06 -53.43 74.46
CA ILE A 25 39.32 -54.41 73.64
C ILE A 25 38.16 -55.03 74.45
N ILE A 26 38.41 -55.41 75.70
CA ILE A 26 37.39 -55.99 76.59
C ILE A 26 36.24 -55.01 76.87
N ARG A 27 36.51 -53.69 76.93
CA ARG A 27 35.49 -52.65 77.14
C ARG A 27 34.70 -52.27 75.87
N LEU A 28 35.19 -52.65 74.69
CA LEU A 28 34.57 -52.37 73.39
C LEU A 28 33.63 -53.51 72.91
N ASN A 29 33.50 -54.59 73.69
CA ASN A 29 32.78 -55.80 73.29
C ASN A 29 31.24 -55.67 73.25
N ASN A 30 30.70 -54.51 73.63
CA ASN A 30 29.31 -54.14 73.39
C ASN A 30 29.28 -53.23 72.16
N SER A 31 28.44 -53.53 71.16
CA SER A 31 28.14 -52.56 70.09
C SER A 31 27.85 -51.21 70.72
N VAL A 32 28.57 -50.16 70.33
CA VAL A 32 28.46 -48.83 70.97
C VAL A 32 27.52 -47.92 70.18
N TYR A 33 27.24 -48.26 68.92
CA TYR A 33 26.39 -47.51 68.02
C TYR A 33 25.12 -48.33 67.75
N ASP A 34 24.12 -48.19 68.62
CA ASP A 34 22.86 -48.95 68.56
C ASP A 34 21.78 -48.27 67.69
N ASP A 35 22.12 -47.13 67.08
CA ASP A 35 21.20 -46.24 66.36
C ASP A 35 21.74 -45.94 64.94
N LEU A 36 22.22 -46.98 64.24
CA LEU A 36 22.72 -46.87 62.86
C LEU A 36 21.70 -47.35 61.82
N SER A 37 20.53 -47.83 62.26
CA SER A 37 19.47 -48.27 61.36
C SER A 37 18.98 -47.12 60.49
N PHE A 38 18.80 -47.40 59.20
CA PHE A 38 18.25 -46.47 58.21
C PHE A 38 17.16 -47.17 57.40
N THR A 39 16.26 -46.39 56.79
CA THR A 39 15.25 -46.96 55.89
C THR A 39 15.89 -47.13 54.51
N TYR A 40 15.97 -48.37 54.02
CA TYR A 40 16.54 -48.61 52.70
C TYR A 40 15.66 -48.02 51.61
N VAL A 41 16.26 -47.19 50.74
CA VAL A 41 15.65 -46.58 49.57
C VAL A 41 16.16 -47.32 48.35
N GLN A 42 15.29 -48.10 47.70
CA GLN A 42 15.62 -48.77 46.46
C GLN A 42 15.69 -47.75 45.33
N LEU A 43 16.84 -47.67 44.65
CA LEU A 43 17.06 -46.81 43.49
C LEU A 43 17.32 -47.69 42.27
N GLU A 44 16.45 -47.61 41.27
CA GLU A 44 16.72 -48.25 39.96
C GLU A 44 17.68 -47.39 39.12
N ASP A 45 17.56 -46.06 39.22
CA ASP A 45 18.44 -45.09 38.59
C ASP A 45 18.69 -43.90 39.53
N PRO A 46 19.80 -43.92 40.29
CA PRO A 46 20.13 -42.87 41.25
C PRO A 46 20.22 -41.47 40.63
N LEU A 47 20.69 -41.35 39.39
CA LEU A 47 20.86 -40.06 38.71
C LEU A 47 19.50 -39.43 38.40
N ASN A 48 18.61 -40.23 37.83
CA ASN A 48 17.25 -39.79 37.51
C ASN A 48 16.43 -39.48 38.77
N GLU A 49 16.57 -40.28 39.83
CA GLU A 49 15.86 -40.01 41.09
C GLU A 49 16.35 -38.75 41.79
N ILE A 50 17.67 -38.53 41.85
CA ILE A 50 18.26 -37.31 42.41
C ILE A 50 17.78 -36.08 41.65
N ALA A 51 17.86 -36.10 40.32
CA ALA A 51 17.44 -34.97 39.51
C ALA A 51 15.93 -34.69 39.56
N LYS A 52 15.08 -35.70 39.80
CA LYS A 52 13.61 -35.55 39.83
C LYS A 52 13.01 -35.21 41.18
N LYS A 53 13.65 -35.59 42.29
CA LYS A 53 13.04 -35.46 43.63
C LYS A 53 13.82 -34.55 44.57
N TYR A 54 15.10 -34.35 44.27
CA TYR A 54 16.07 -33.81 45.23
C TYR A 54 16.83 -32.62 44.68
N LEU A 55 16.50 -32.15 43.47
CA LEU A 55 17.14 -31.02 42.81
C LEU A 55 16.13 -29.88 42.65
N TYR A 56 16.57 -28.67 43.00
CA TYR A 56 15.83 -27.45 42.73
C TYR A 56 16.78 -26.34 42.27
N TYR A 57 16.40 -25.62 41.22
CA TYR A 57 17.08 -24.44 40.74
C TYR A 57 16.46 -23.17 41.33
N ASN A 58 17.30 -22.28 41.87
CA ASN A 58 16.93 -20.95 42.35
C ASN A 58 17.44 -19.89 41.36
N ALA A 59 16.50 -19.17 40.73
CA ALA A 59 16.86 -18.20 39.69
C ALA A 59 17.59 -16.98 40.25
N ASP A 60 17.23 -16.46 41.43
CA ASP A 60 17.84 -15.25 42.00
C ASP A 60 19.35 -15.39 42.23
N THR A 61 19.77 -16.59 42.61
CA THR A 61 21.17 -16.90 42.95
C THR A 61 21.88 -17.74 41.88
N LYS A 62 21.20 -18.06 40.76
CA LYS A 62 21.73 -18.93 39.69
C LYS A 62 22.32 -20.23 40.23
N THR A 63 21.69 -20.76 41.28
CA THR A 63 22.21 -21.88 42.06
C THR A 63 21.25 -23.07 41.96
N VAL A 64 21.81 -24.24 41.71
CA VAL A 64 21.12 -25.53 41.83
C VAL A 64 21.38 -26.08 43.22
N GLU A 65 20.32 -26.26 43.99
CA GLU A 65 20.35 -26.95 45.28
C GLU A 65 20.02 -28.43 45.08
N ILE A 66 20.89 -29.30 45.61
CA ILE A 66 20.66 -30.75 45.66
C ILE A 66 20.57 -31.16 47.12
N GLU A 67 19.39 -31.55 47.57
CA GLU A 67 19.12 -32.04 48.92
C GLU A 67 19.06 -33.57 48.95
N VAL A 68 20.08 -34.21 49.52
CA VAL A 68 20.13 -35.68 49.63
C VAL A 68 19.85 -36.11 51.07
N ASN A 69 18.85 -36.97 51.25
CA ASN A 69 18.51 -37.54 52.56
C ASN A 69 19.57 -38.57 53.02
N GLN A 70 19.83 -38.64 54.32
CA GLN A 70 20.71 -39.63 54.96
C GLN A 70 20.36 -41.09 54.61
N ASP A 71 19.08 -41.46 54.56
CA ASP A 71 18.60 -42.79 54.18
C ASP A 71 19.02 -43.15 52.75
N LEU A 72 18.96 -42.17 51.84
CA LEU A 72 19.40 -42.31 50.45
C LEU A 72 20.92 -42.49 50.36
N ILE A 73 21.70 -41.67 51.08
CA ILE A 73 23.16 -41.79 51.18
C ILE A 73 23.56 -43.17 51.71
N ASN A 74 22.90 -43.64 52.77
CA ASN A 74 23.21 -44.93 53.40
C ASN A 74 22.80 -46.11 52.52
N SER A 75 21.73 -45.98 51.73
CA SER A 75 21.34 -46.97 50.73
C SER A 75 22.40 -47.09 49.64
N LEU A 76 22.89 -45.97 49.10
CA LEU A 76 24.00 -45.96 48.14
C LEU A 76 25.29 -46.55 48.71
N ILE A 77 25.64 -46.23 49.97
CA ILE A 77 26.81 -46.82 50.64
C ILE A 77 26.66 -48.33 50.76
N LYS A 78 25.47 -48.82 51.15
CA LYS A 78 25.18 -50.25 51.27
C LYS A 78 25.31 -50.97 49.91
N ASP A 79 24.69 -50.43 48.86
CA ASP A 79 24.74 -51.03 47.52
C ASP A 79 26.17 -51.10 46.98
N GLN A 80 26.95 -50.03 47.17
CA GLN A 80 28.36 -50.01 46.79
C GLN A 80 29.20 -51.00 47.62
N LEU A 81 28.92 -51.14 48.91
CA LEU A 81 29.59 -52.13 49.77
C LEU A 81 29.31 -53.57 49.34
N GLU A 82 28.08 -53.87 48.91
CA GLU A 82 27.69 -55.21 48.42
C GLU A 82 28.33 -55.53 47.06
N GLN A 83 28.55 -54.51 46.21
CA GLN A 83 29.14 -54.67 44.88
C GLN A 83 30.67 -54.73 44.88
N LEU A 84 31.33 -54.20 45.92
CA LEU A 84 32.78 -54.11 45.99
C LEU A 84 33.39 -55.32 46.72
N ASP A 85 34.29 -56.05 46.05
CA ASP A 85 35.23 -56.93 46.76
C ASP A 85 36.25 -56.05 47.52
N LEU A 86 36.04 -55.96 48.82
CA LEU A 86 36.83 -55.14 49.74
C LEU A 86 38.20 -55.76 50.08
N GLY A 87 38.46 -57.03 49.72
CA GLY A 87 39.72 -57.71 50.06
C GLY A 87 39.98 -57.80 51.57
N LEU A 88 38.91 -57.91 52.37
CA LEU A 88 38.99 -57.95 53.84
C LEU A 88 39.79 -59.19 54.31
N PRO A 89 40.62 -59.06 55.38
CA PRO A 89 41.23 -60.22 56.03
C PRO A 89 40.17 -61.22 56.46
N LYS A 90 40.47 -62.53 56.39
CA LYS A 90 39.48 -63.62 56.65
C LYS A 90 38.71 -63.51 57.98
N ASN A 91 39.29 -62.83 58.98
CA ASN A 91 38.68 -62.66 60.29
C ASN A 91 37.97 -61.32 60.46
N LEU A 92 38.09 -60.38 59.52
CA LEU A 92 37.48 -59.06 59.59
C LEU A 92 36.18 -59.03 58.77
N THR A 93 35.06 -58.73 59.42
CA THR A 93 33.77 -58.51 58.76
C THR A 93 33.25 -57.14 59.10
N ILE A 94 32.69 -56.43 58.10
CA ILE A 94 31.96 -55.19 58.33
C ILE A 94 30.49 -55.58 58.49
N GLN A 95 29.91 -55.26 59.63
CA GLN A 95 28.52 -55.60 59.93
C GLN A 95 27.56 -54.51 59.45
N GLU A 96 27.93 -53.25 59.65
CA GLU A 96 27.09 -52.11 59.34
C GLU A 96 27.96 -50.87 59.10
N VAL A 97 27.55 -50.05 58.13
CA VAL A 97 28.14 -48.75 57.84
C VAL A 97 27.01 -47.77 57.67
N ALA A 98 27.07 -46.65 58.38
CA ALA A 98 26.10 -45.58 58.24
C ALA A 98 26.78 -44.22 58.36
N PHE A 99 26.48 -43.33 57.42
CA PHE A 99 26.79 -41.92 57.50
C PHE A 99 25.69 -41.20 58.28
N LYS A 100 26.08 -40.43 59.30
CA LYS A 100 25.18 -39.48 59.98
C LYS A 100 25.51 -38.06 59.57
N THR A 101 24.56 -37.40 58.94
CA THR A 101 24.75 -36.04 58.40
C THR A 101 24.96 -35.02 59.53
N ALA A 102 24.20 -35.13 60.63
CA ALA A 102 24.29 -34.24 61.79
C ALA A 102 25.69 -34.22 62.43
N ASP A 103 26.38 -35.36 62.41
CA ASP A 103 27.73 -35.50 62.97
C ASP A 103 28.83 -35.30 61.93
N GLN A 104 28.45 -35.19 60.64
CA GLN A 104 29.36 -35.26 59.50
C GLN A 104 30.26 -36.50 59.56
N ARG A 105 29.70 -37.64 59.99
CA ARG A 105 30.52 -38.78 60.44
C ARG A 105 30.03 -40.09 59.86
N ILE A 106 30.97 -40.89 59.34
CA ILE A 106 30.71 -42.29 59.01
C ILE A 106 30.99 -43.15 60.23
N TYR A 107 30.05 -44.02 60.55
CA TYR A 107 30.11 -45.01 61.61
C TYR A 107 30.23 -46.39 60.98
N ILE A 108 31.15 -47.19 61.49
CA ILE A 108 31.47 -48.53 60.99
C ILE A 108 31.47 -49.47 62.19
N ASN A 109 30.55 -50.43 62.18
CA ASN A 109 30.56 -51.55 63.10
C ASN A 109 31.26 -52.72 62.42
N ALA A 110 32.52 -52.95 62.75
CA ALA A 110 33.29 -54.10 62.25
C ALA A 110 33.49 -55.16 63.33
N LYS A 111 33.78 -56.39 62.93
CA LYS A 111 34.17 -57.50 63.81
C LYS A 111 35.46 -58.14 63.35
N TYR A 112 36.36 -58.38 64.27
CA TYR A 112 37.54 -59.22 64.04
C TYR A 112 37.45 -60.50 64.86
N GLY A 113 37.05 -61.61 64.24
CA GLY A 113 36.67 -62.83 64.93
C GLY A 113 35.47 -62.58 65.86
N SER A 114 35.66 -62.72 67.17
CA SER A 114 34.64 -62.45 68.20
C SER A 114 34.67 -61.04 68.77
N ILE A 115 35.61 -60.18 68.34
CA ILE A 115 35.81 -58.83 68.90
C ILE A 115 35.04 -57.80 68.07
N SER A 116 34.18 -57.02 68.72
CA SER A 116 33.54 -55.84 68.12
C SER A 116 34.49 -54.64 68.06
N LEU A 117 34.56 -54.00 66.89
CA LEU A 117 35.39 -52.85 66.58
C LEU A 117 34.52 -51.70 66.03
N PRO A 118 33.85 -50.94 66.90
CA PRO A 118 33.14 -49.74 66.50
C PRO A 118 34.13 -48.62 66.18
N ILE A 119 34.15 -48.18 64.93
CA ILE A 119 35.03 -47.12 64.43
C ILE A 119 34.15 -46.01 63.86
N SER A 120 34.53 -44.76 64.04
CA SER A 120 33.93 -43.67 63.27
C SER A 120 34.95 -42.64 62.83
N ALA A 121 34.67 -42.01 61.69
CA ALA A 121 35.54 -41.01 61.06
C ALA A 121 34.71 -39.81 60.63
N LYS A 122 35.18 -38.61 60.95
CA LYS A 122 34.57 -37.38 60.43
C LYS A 122 34.93 -37.25 58.96
N ILE A 123 33.94 -36.97 58.12
CA ILE A 123 34.09 -36.73 56.69
C ILE A 123 34.15 -35.23 56.48
N PHE A 124 35.16 -34.78 55.74
CA PHE A 124 35.31 -33.41 55.31
C PHE A 124 35.11 -33.40 53.80
N ILE A 125 34.15 -32.61 53.33
CA ILE A 125 33.94 -32.36 51.90
C ILE A 125 34.21 -30.88 51.68
N GLU A 126 35.27 -30.59 50.95
CA GLU A 126 35.77 -29.23 50.70
C GLU A 126 35.66 -28.95 49.20
N PRO A 127 34.68 -28.14 48.79
CA PRO A 127 34.62 -27.66 47.42
C PRO A 127 35.72 -26.64 47.13
N SER A 128 36.09 -26.54 45.86
CA SER A 128 37.07 -25.60 45.32
C SER A 128 36.73 -25.24 43.88
N ASP A 129 37.33 -24.19 43.34
CA ASP A 129 37.10 -23.75 41.96
C ASP A 129 37.43 -24.82 40.91
N THR A 130 38.28 -25.79 41.25
CA THR A 130 38.72 -26.85 40.32
C THR A 130 38.04 -28.19 40.56
N GLY A 131 37.26 -28.35 41.63
CA GLY A 131 36.74 -29.65 42.01
C GLY A 131 36.33 -29.80 43.48
N ILE A 132 36.18 -31.04 43.92
CA ILE A 132 35.79 -31.40 45.29
C ILE A 132 36.87 -32.28 45.92
N SER A 133 37.31 -31.93 47.12
CA SER A 133 38.16 -32.79 47.96
C SER A 133 37.32 -33.44 49.06
N ILE A 134 37.38 -34.76 49.16
CA ILE A 134 36.72 -35.56 50.20
C ILE A 134 37.83 -36.20 51.04
N SER A 135 37.84 -35.95 52.35
CA SER A 135 38.79 -36.59 53.25
C SER A 135 38.11 -37.15 54.50
N ALA A 136 38.73 -38.15 55.12
CA ALA A 136 38.28 -38.71 56.39
C ALA A 136 39.32 -38.48 57.50
N GLY A 137 38.88 -37.99 58.66
CA GLY A 137 39.73 -37.67 59.80
C GLY A 137 39.01 -37.80 61.15
N GLU A 138 39.61 -37.26 62.20
CA GLU A 138 39.06 -37.29 63.58
C GLU A 138 38.49 -38.65 64.01
N LEU A 139 39.31 -39.68 63.92
CA LEU A 139 38.90 -41.05 64.18
C LEU A 139 38.52 -41.28 65.65
N ASN A 140 37.43 -42.01 65.86
CA ASN A 140 37.00 -42.53 67.15
C ASN A 140 37.01 -44.06 67.17
N LEU A 141 37.25 -44.60 68.37
CA LEU A 141 37.04 -46.01 68.72
C LEU A 141 35.91 -46.07 69.75
N GLY A 142 34.73 -46.49 69.32
CA GLY A 142 33.49 -46.33 70.08
C GLY A 142 33.19 -44.84 70.37
N LYS A 143 32.82 -44.50 71.60
CA LYS A 143 32.50 -43.11 72.00
C LYS A 143 33.74 -42.25 72.33
N LYS A 144 34.97 -42.75 72.10
CA LYS A 144 36.21 -42.05 72.48
C LYS A 144 37.09 -41.76 71.28
N LYS A 145 37.78 -40.61 71.30
CA LYS A 145 38.82 -40.28 70.31
C LYS A 145 39.89 -41.36 70.28
N ALA A 146 40.29 -41.75 69.06
CA ALA A 146 41.35 -42.72 68.86
C ALA A 146 42.66 -42.20 69.48
N PRO A 147 43.42 -43.03 70.23
CA PRO A 147 44.69 -42.61 70.82
C PRO A 147 45.68 -42.09 69.77
N LYS A 148 46.52 -41.10 70.15
CA LYS A 148 47.48 -40.46 69.24
C LYS A 148 48.43 -41.42 68.51
N PHE A 149 48.77 -42.57 69.11
CA PHE A 149 49.62 -43.56 68.47
C PHE A 149 48.90 -44.35 67.37
N VAL A 150 47.57 -44.49 67.48
CA VAL A 150 46.72 -45.11 66.44
C VAL A 150 46.60 -44.15 65.27
N THR A 151 46.22 -42.90 65.54
CA THR A 151 45.99 -41.90 64.48
C THR A 151 47.25 -41.57 63.69
N LYS A 152 48.45 -41.62 64.30
CA LYS A 152 49.74 -41.47 63.60
C LYS A 152 50.08 -42.59 62.62
N ARG A 153 49.46 -43.76 62.77
CA ARG A 153 49.73 -44.94 61.94
C ARG A 153 48.67 -45.14 60.85
N VAL A 154 47.59 -44.36 60.87
CA VAL A 154 46.61 -44.34 59.79
C VAL A 154 47.17 -43.48 58.65
N PRO A 155 47.20 -43.97 57.40
CA PRO A 155 47.65 -43.18 56.27
C PRO A 155 46.57 -42.17 55.85
N ILE A 156 46.53 -41.02 56.53
CA ILE A 156 45.49 -39.99 56.34
C ILE A 156 45.53 -39.40 54.92
N ASP A 157 46.73 -39.28 54.33
CA ASP A 157 46.94 -38.87 52.94
C ASP A 157 46.21 -39.78 51.94
N GLN A 158 46.09 -41.06 52.27
CA GLN A 158 45.40 -42.06 51.44
C GLN A 158 43.88 -42.13 51.72
N LEU A 159 43.41 -41.38 52.71
CA LEU A 159 41.98 -41.17 53.01
C LEU A 159 41.42 -39.91 52.37
N THR A 160 42.18 -39.26 51.49
CA THR A 160 41.76 -38.09 50.71
C THR A 160 41.50 -38.49 49.26
N TYR A 161 40.41 -38.00 48.68
CA TYR A 161 40.00 -38.22 47.31
C TYR A 161 39.57 -36.89 46.70
N ALA A 162 40.14 -36.55 45.54
CA ALA A 162 39.77 -35.34 44.81
C ALA A 162 39.05 -35.70 43.50
N ILE A 163 37.99 -34.98 43.19
CA ILE A 163 37.28 -35.01 41.91
C ILE A 163 37.57 -33.67 41.24
N ASN A 164 38.32 -33.66 40.15
CA ASN A 164 38.50 -32.44 39.36
C ASN A 164 37.37 -32.30 38.35
N TYR A 165 36.88 -31.08 38.12
CA TYR A 165 35.83 -30.84 37.12
C TYR A 165 36.31 -31.17 35.69
N SER A 166 37.59 -30.97 35.40
CA SER A 166 38.19 -31.34 34.11
C SER A 166 38.07 -32.83 33.78
N ASP A 167 38.03 -33.68 34.80
CA ASP A 167 37.98 -35.13 34.64
C ASP A 167 36.56 -35.63 34.28
N LEU A 168 35.55 -34.75 34.36
CA LEU A 168 34.15 -35.07 34.06
C LEU A 168 33.85 -35.04 32.55
N GLY A 169 34.75 -34.47 31.73
CA GLY A 169 34.55 -34.39 30.28
C GLY A 169 33.42 -33.46 29.84
N VAL A 170 32.96 -32.59 30.74
CA VAL A 170 31.96 -31.55 30.45
C VAL A 170 32.58 -30.16 30.54
N PRO A 171 32.11 -29.18 29.75
CA PRO A 171 32.52 -27.79 29.91
C PRO A 171 32.31 -27.32 31.35
N GLN A 172 33.28 -26.60 31.90
CA GLN A 172 33.18 -26.08 33.27
C GLN A 172 32.26 -24.87 33.30
N VAL A 173 30.96 -25.13 33.43
CA VAL A 173 29.88 -24.12 33.50
C VAL A 173 29.27 -24.00 34.89
N PHE A 174 29.91 -24.61 35.90
CA PHE A 174 29.42 -24.63 37.26
C PHE A 174 30.56 -24.80 38.26
N THR A 175 30.30 -24.41 39.50
CA THR A 175 31.14 -24.70 40.66
C THR A 175 30.28 -25.12 41.84
N ILE A 176 30.81 -25.94 42.74
CA ILE A 176 30.11 -26.22 44.00
C ILE A 176 30.50 -25.12 44.98
N LYS A 177 29.52 -24.31 45.36
CA LYS A 177 29.72 -23.16 46.24
C LYS A 177 29.82 -23.57 47.70
N ASP A 178 28.96 -24.49 48.13
CA ASP A 178 28.88 -24.91 49.51
C ASP A 178 28.23 -26.29 49.65
N ILE A 179 28.54 -26.98 50.74
CA ILE A 179 27.89 -28.23 51.15
C ILE A 179 27.51 -28.09 52.62
N LYS A 180 26.21 -28.02 52.88
CA LYS A 180 25.67 -27.87 54.24
C LYS A 180 25.14 -29.20 54.74
N TYR A 181 25.41 -29.48 56.01
CA TYR A 181 24.94 -30.67 56.70
C TYR A 181 23.81 -30.29 57.65
N GLY A 182 22.64 -30.90 57.47
CA GLY A 182 21.52 -30.78 58.38
C GLY A 182 21.29 -32.06 59.18
N THR A 183 20.23 -32.05 59.98
CA THR A 183 19.80 -33.23 60.73
C THR A 183 18.97 -34.13 59.81
N GLY A 184 19.61 -35.17 59.24
CA GLY A 184 18.98 -36.12 58.33
C GLY A 184 19.14 -35.84 56.84
N ASN A 185 19.79 -34.73 56.45
CA ASN A 185 20.03 -34.37 55.04
C ASN A 185 21.39 -33.68 54.83
N LEU A 186 21.79 -33.62 53.56
CA LEU A 186 22.96 -32.90 53.06
C LEU A 186 22.53 -32.09 51.84
N ASN A 187 22.80 -30.78 51.85
CA ASN A 187 22.43 -29.88 50.76
C ASN A 187 23.71 -29.40 50.07
N ALA A 188 23.85 -29.70 48.78
CA ALA A 188 24.92 -29.19 47.94
C ALA A 188 24.38 -28.02 47.10
N PHE A 189 25.09 -26.90 47.13
CA PHE A 189 24.75 -25.69 46.38
C PHE A 189 25.73 -25.54 45.20
N ILE A 190 25.22 -25.69 43.99
CA ILE A 190 25.99 -25.62 42.75
C ILE A 190 25.68 -24.28 42.07
N GLU A 191 26.65 -23.38 41.99
CA GLU A 191 26.50 -22.10 41.31
C GLU A 191 26.83 -22.26 39.83
N LEU A 192 25.93 -21.80 38.97
CA LEU A 192 26.13 -21.79 37.52
C LEU A 192 26.99 -20.59 37.11
N ASP A 193 27.99 -20.83 36.28
CA ASP A 193 28.79 -19.78 35.66
C ASP A 193 28.04 -19.25 34.43
N VAL A 194 27.30 -18.16 34.64
CA VAL A 194 26.47 -17.54 33.61
C VAL A 194 27.30 -17.12 32.38
N ASP A 195 28.51 -16.61 32.59
CA ASP A 195 29.35 -16.12 31.51
C ASP A 195 29.92 -17.29 30.70
N ALA A 196 30.34 -18.38 31.36
CA ALA A 196 30.73 -19.60 30.68
C ALA A 196 29.57 -20.24 29.89
N ILE A 197 28.34 -20.21 30.43
CA ILE A 197 27.14 -20.69 29.72
C ILE A 197 26.84 -19.82 28.50
N LYS A 198 26.96 -18.50 28.62
CA LYS A 198 26.81 -17.57 27.50
C LYS A 198 27.83 -17.84 26.40
N ALA A 199 29.09 -18.04 26.76
CA ALA A 199 30.15 -18.39 25.81
C ALA A 199 29.83 -19.72 25.09
N LEU A 200 29.44 -20.76 25.83
CA LEU A 200 29.05 -22.04 25.26
C LEU A 200 27.86 -21.90 24.30
N ALA A 201 26.84 -21.13 24.65
CA ALA A 201 25.68 -20.89 23.81
C ALA A 201 26.04 -20.17 22.50
N LYS A 202 26.95 -19.20 22.55
CA LYS A 202 27.46 -18.52 21.36
C LYS A 202 28.26 -19.46 20.45
N ASP A 203 29.09 -20.32 21.02
CA ASP A 203 29.84 -21.32 20.24
C ASP A 203 28.89 -22.27 19.50
N TYR A 204 27.82 -22.74 20.15
CA TYR A 204 26.77 -23.51 19.49
C TYR A 204 26.06 -22.75 18.37
N VAL A 205 25.76 -21.47 18.58
CA VAL A 205 25.12 -20.63 17.55
C VAL A 205 26.04 -20.44 16.34
N ASN A 206 27.34 -20.26 16.55
CA ASN A 206 28.32 -20.17 15.47
C ASN A 206 28.34 -21.45 14.63
N GLU A 207 28.28 -22.63 15.25
CA GLU A 207 28.17 -23.91 14.54
C GLU A 207 26.84 -24.01 13.76
N PHE A 208 25.74 -23.60 14.39
CA PHE A 208 24.42 -23.60 13.76
C PHE A 208 24.32 -22.65 12.57
N GLU A 209 24.96 -21.48 12.62
CA GLU A 209 25.04 -20.55 11.49
C GLU A 209 25.74 -21.16 10.27
N VAL A 210 26.73 -22.03 10.46
CA VAL A 210 27.37 -22.77 9.36
C VAL A 210 26.37 -23.70 8.69
N GLU A 211 25.56 -24.41 9.47
CA GLU A 211 24.50 -25.28 8.95
C GLU A 211 23.40 -24.50 8.23
N ILE A 212 22.93 -23.39 8.82
CA ILE A 212 21.97 -22.48 8.20
C ILE A 212 22.47 -21.98 6.85
N ASN A 213 23.73 -21.53 6.79
CA ASN A 213 24.32 -21.04 5.55
C ASN A 213 24.48 -22.15 4.50
N SER A 214 24.75 -23.39 4.93
CA SER A 214 24.77 -24.55 4.03
C SER A 214 23.37 -24.86 3.47
N PHE A 215 22.34 -24.87 4.32
CA PHE A 215 20.94 -25.07 3.92
C PHE A 215 20.46 -23.98 2.95
N LYS A 216 20.74 -22.71 3.27
CA LYS A 216 20.37 -21.54 2.46
C LYS A 216 20.83 -21.66 1.00
N ARG A 217 22.02 -22.22 0.75
CA ARG A 217 22.54 -22.42 -0.63
C ARG A 217 21.71 -23.38 -1.48
N THR A 218 20.88 -24.21 -0.86
CA THR A 218 20.04 -25.21 -1.53
C THR A 218 18.54 -24.90 -1.43
N ALA A 219 18.17 -23.85 -0.70
CA ALA A 219 16.80 -23.41 -0.52
C ALA A 219 16.32 -22.55 -1.70
N SER A 220 15.01 -22.32 -1.80
CA SER A 220 14.47 -21.36 -2.77
C SER A 220 14.84 -19.92 -2.38
N ASP A 221 14.85 -19.00 -3.35
CA ASP A 221 15.21 -17.59 -3.12
C ASP A 221 14.36 -16.92 -2.04
N THR A 222 13.07 -17.26 -1.95
CA THR A 222 12.16 -16.79 -0.90
C THR A 222 12.60 -17.26 0.50
N VAL A 223 12.96 -18.54 0.63
CA VAL A 223 13.40 -19.11 1.91
C VAL A 223 14.78 -18.58 2.29
N ALA A 224 15.67 -18.39 1.30
CA ALA A 224 16.98 -17.80 1.53
C ALA A 224 16.87 -16.33 1.99
N THR A 225 15.99 -15.54 1.37
CA THR A 225 15.72 -14.14 1.73
C THR A 225 15.18 -14.04 3.16
N PHE A 226 14.24 -14.91 3.53
CA PHE A 226 13.70 -14.98 4.88
C PHE A 226 14.80 -15.27 5.92
N ILE A 227 15.66 -16.26 5.64
CA ILE A 227 16.77 -16.63 6.52
C ILE A 227 17.75 -15.46 6.66
N ASP A 228 18.13 -14.81 5.57
CA ASP A 228 19.06 -13.67 5.59
C ASP A 228 18.51 -12.51 6.43
N ARG A 229 17.22 -12.24 6.33
CA ARG A 229 16.58 -11.20 7.13
C ARG A 229 16.46 -11.59 8.61
N ALA A 230 16.10 -12.84 8.91
CA ALA A 230 16.08 -13.34 10.29
C ALA A 230 17.46 -13.24 10.97
N LEU A 231 18.54 -13.51 10.22
CA LEU A 231 19.91 -13.31 10.69
C LEU A 231 20.25 -11.82 10.84
N ALA A 232 19.83 -10.97 9.90
CA ALA A 232 20.08 -9.52 9.92
C ALA A 232 19.34 -8.79 11.07
N GLU A 233 18.15 -9.25 11.46
CA GLU A 233 17.44 -8.82 12.67
C GLU A 233 18.17 -9.23 13.96
N GLY A 234 19.30 -9.92 13.83
CA GLY A 234 20.17 -10.27 14.92
C GLY A 234 19.59 -11.38 15.79
N LEU A 235 18.67 -12.21 15.28
CA LEU A 235 18.05 -13.28 16.06
C LEU A 235 19.10 -14.25 16.64
N LEU A 236 20.22 -14.44 15.92
CA LEU A 236 21.38 -15.21 16.37
C LEU A 236 22.57 -14.34 16.80
N SER A 237 22.40 -13.02 16.91
CA SER A 237 23.47 -12.12 17.35
C SER A 237 23.88 -12.42 18.79
N ASP A 238 25.17 -12.25 19.10
CA ASP A 238 25.73 -12.36 20.44
C ASP A 238 24.86 -11.74 21.54
N SER A 239 24.37 -10.52 21.31
CA SER A 239 23.56 -9.79 22.29
C SER A 239 22.19 -10.45 22.53
N ASN A 240 21.56 -10.99 21.49
CA ASN A 240 20.28 -11.69 21.65
C ASN A 240 20.49 -13.09 22.24
N VAL A 241 21.58 -13.79 21.89
CA VAL A 241 21.95 -15.06 22.52
C VAL A 241 22.16 -14.90 24.02
N GLU A 242 22.93 -13.89 24.43
CA GLU A 242 23.11 -13.57 25.86
C GLU A 242 21.79 -13.27 26.55
N LYS A 243 20.93 -12.47 25.90
CA LYS A 243 19.58 -12.15 26.41
C LYS A 243 18.71 -13.39 26.56
N TYR A 244 18.78 -14.34 25.62
CA TYR A 244 18.03 -15.60 25.72
C TYR A 244 18.55 -16.47 26.87
N VAL A 245 19.87 -16.60 27.01
CA VAL A 245 20.48 -17.31 28.16
C VAL A 245 20.04 -16.66 29.47
N ASP A 246 20.08 -15.33 29.56
CA ASP A 246 19.62 -14.60 30.74
C ASP A 246 18.12 -14.82 30.99
N GLN A 247 17.28 -14.78 29.96
CA GLN A 247 15.84 -15.04 30.11
C GLN A 247 15.57 -16.46 30.61
N VAL A 248 16.30 -17.45 30.11
CA VAL A 248 16.18 -18.85 30.55
C VAL A 248 16.62 -18.96 32.01
N LEU A 249 17.82 -18.50 32.34
CA LEU A 249 18.38 -18.62 33.69
C LEU A 249 17.67 -17.73 34.72
N ASN A 250 16.96 -16.67 34.30
CA ASN A 250 16.08 -15.88 35.17
C ASN A 250 14.68 -16.52 35.34
N ASN A 251 14.34 -17.55 34.56
CA ASN A 251 13.05 -18.23 34.67
C ASN A 251 13.21 -19.53 35.46
N GLU A 252 12.88 -19.45 36.74
CA GLU A 252 12.99 -20.57 37.67
C GLU A 252 12.15 -21.79 37.25
N GLU A 253 10.90 -21.57 36.84
CA GLU A 253 9.99 -22.64 36.41
C GLU A 253 10.53 -23.33 35.15
N LEU A 254 11.05 -22.55 34.21
CA LEU A 254 11.60 -23.06 32.96
C LEU A 254 12.83 -23.95 33.20
N VAL A 255 13.79 -23.52 34.01
CA VAL A 255 15.02 -24.29 34.27
C VAL A 255 14.71 -25.54 35.07
N ASN A 256 13.88 -25.44 36.12
CA ASN A 256 13.44 -26.63 36.85
C ASN A 256 12.71 -27.62 35.93
N SER A 257 11.83 -27.12 35.04
CA SER A 257 11.15 -27.95 34.04
C SER A 257 12.10 -28.56 33.01
N ALA A 258 13.14 -27.82 32.60
CA ALA A 258 14.15 -28.31 31.66
C ALA A 258 14.98 -29.48 32.22
N ILE A 259 15.22 -29.49 33.54
CA ILE A 259 15.89 -30.61 34.22
C ILE A 259 15.02 -31.87 34.16
N TYR A 260 13.71 -31.73 34.32
CA TYR A 260 12.77 -32.83 34.08
C TYR A 260 12.71 -33.24 32.59
N PHE A 261 12.81 -32.27 31.67
CA PHE A 261 12.78 -32.46 30.22
C PHE A 261 13.97 -33.26 29.69
N ALA A 262 15.20 -32.98 30.17
CA ALA A 262 16.41 -33.69 29.79
C ALA A 262 16.39 -35.19 30.18
N LEU A 263 15.47 -35.58 31.07
CA LEU A 263 15.37 -36.93 31.64
C LEU A 263 14.06 -37.64 31.24
N ALA A 264 13.33 -37.11 30.26
CA ALA A 264 12.10 -37.69 29.74
C ALA A 264 12.35 -38.50 28.45
N PRO A 265 11.83 -39.74 28.32
CA PRO A 265 12.04 -40.58 27.14
C PRO A 265 11.16 -40.25 25.92
N ASP A 266 10.24 -39.29 26.01
CA ASP A 266 9.38 -38.89 24.88
C ASP A 266 9.02 -37.41 24.95
N LEU A 267 9.31 -36.67 23.87
CA LEU A 267 9.41 -35.20 23.85
C LEU A 267 8.20 -34.48 23.25
N ASP A 268 7.20 -35.20 22.74
CA ASP A 268 6.08 -34.62 21.97
C ASP A 268 5.04 -33.82 22.80
N LYS A 269 5.10 -33.86 24.14
CA LYS A 269 3.98 -33.38 24.99
C LYS A 269 4.09 -31.94 25.51
N TYR A 270 5.19 -31.23 25.26
CA TYR A 270 5.48 -29.92 25.88
C TYR A 270 5.41 -28.71 24.93
N ALA A 271 4.73 -28.85 23.80
CA ALA A 271 4.53 -27.84 22.75
C ALA A 271 3.73 -26.56 23.13
N LYS A 272 3.54 -26.26 24.42
CA LYS A 272 2.77 -25.07 24.87
C LYS A 272 3.48 -23.73 24.65
N GLY A 273 4.80 -23.73 24.39
CA GLY A 273 5.53 -22.52 23.99
C GLY A 273 5.16 -22.00 22.60
N ILE A 274 4.50 -22.82 21.76
CA ILE A 274 4.15 -22.50 20.37
C ILE A 274 3.07 -21.39 20.30
N GLU A 275 2.18 -21.27 21.29
CA GLU A 275 1.09 -20.28 21.27
C GLU A 275 1.60 -18.82 21.28
N LYS A 276 2.71 -18.53 21.98
CA LYS A 276 3.31 -17.19 22.00
C LYS A 276 3.93 -16.82 20.65
N TYR A 277 4.55 -17.79 19.97
CA TYR A 277 5.10 -17.60 18.63
C TYR A 277 4.01 -17.54 17.57
N GLN A 278 2.92 -18.29 17.72
CA GLN A 278 1.74 -18.17 16.86
C GLN A 278 1.13 -16.77 16.92
N GLN A 279 0.99 -16.18 18.12
CA GLN A 279 0.50 -14.80 18.25
C GLN A 279 1.45 -13.77 17.62
N ALA A 280 2.77 -13.96 17.75
CA ALA A 280 3.75 -13.11 17.11
C ALA A 280 3.70 -13.22 15.57
N ILE A 281 3.50 -14.42 15.03
CA ILE A 281 3.34 -14.66 13.59
C ILE A 281 2.04 -14.03 13.08
N VAL A 282 0.93 -14.18 13.82
CA VAL A 282 -0.36 -13.56 13.46
C VAL A 282 -0.25 -12.03 13.44
N LYS A 283 0.42 -11.43 14.44
CA LYS A 283 0.65 -9.99 14.48
C LYS A 283 1.60 -9.51 13.37
N TRP A 284 2.65 -10.27 13.08
CA TRP A 284 3.57 -9.93 11.99
C TRP A 284 2.89 -10.03 10.61
N ALA A 285 1.96 -10.96 10.42
CA ALA A 285 1.20 -11.13 9.18
C ALA A 285 -0.05 -10.22 9.10
N GLU A 286 -0.33 -9.40 10.11
CA GLU A 286 -1.49 -8.51 10.17
C GLU A 286 -1.64 -7.60 8.94
N PRO A 287 -0.56 -7.00 8.37
CA PRO A 287 -0.69 -6.12 7.22
C PRO A 287 -1.34 -6.77 5.99
N ILE A 288 -1.19 -8.09 5.79
CA ILE A 288 -1.80 -8.79 4.64
C ILE A 288 -3.33 -8.76 4.68
N GLN A 289 -3.91 -8.65 5.88
CA GLN A 289 -5.37 -8.61 6.06
C GLN A 289 -5.98 -7.25 5.72
N THR A 290 -5.13 -6.22 5.60
CA THR A 290 -5.55 -4.85 5.27
C THR A 290 -5.59 -4.59 3.77
N VAL A 291 -5.07 -5.51 2.96
CA VAL A 291 -5.08 -5.44 1.49
C VAL A 291 -6.52 -5.46 0.98
N LYS A 292 -6.90 -4.42 0.23
CA LYS A 292 -8.16 -4.37 -0.51
C LYS A 292 -7.91 -4.70 -1.97
N LEU A 293 -8.69 -5.65 -2.51
CA LEU A 293 -8.68 -5.99 -3.94
C LEU A 293 -9.96 -5.55 -4.64
N ASP A 294 -10.88 -4.96 -3.89
CA ASP A 294 -12.16 -4.40 -4.31
C ASP A 294 -12.30 -2.96 -3.80
N GLY A 295 -13.10 -2.14 -4.49
CA GLY A 295 -13.31 -0.72 -4.18
C GLY A 295 -12.79 0.22 -5.25
N THR A 296 -12.52 1.47 -4.86
CA THR A 296 -11.94 2.47 -5.76
C THR A 296 -10.45 2.24 -6.00
N ILE A 297 -9.90 2.75 -7.10
CA ILE A 297 -8.46 2.63 -7.38
C ILE A 297 -7.64 3.28 -6.25
N ASP A 298 -8.09 4.44 -5.76
CA ASP A 298 -7.44 5.16 -4.65
C ASP A 298 -7.36 4.28 -3.38
N GLU A 299 -8.44 3.58 -3.01
CA GLU A 299 -8.44 2.67 -1.84
C GLU A 299 -7.52 1.45 -2.02
N ILE A 300 -7.43 0.91 -3.23
CA ILE A 300 -6.54 -0.23 -3.53
C ILE A 300 -5.09 0.22 -3.43
N VAL A 301 -4.76 1.39 -3.98
CA VAL A 301 -3.44 2.02 -3.93
C VAL A 301 -3.03 2.31 -2.49
N GLU A 302 -3.89 2.93 -1.69
CA GLU A 302 -3.62 3.18 -0.26
C GLU A 302 -3.33 1.87 0.50
N SER A 303 -4.10 0.80 0.23
CA SER A 303 -3.95 -0.47 0.95
C SER A 303 -2.72 -1.30 0.56
N ILE A 304 -2.14 -1.05 -0.62
CA ILE A 304 -1.04 -1.83 -1.19
C ILE A 304 0.21 -0.99 -1.40
N ILE A 305 0.13 0.09 -2.18
CA ILE A 305 1.27 0.91 -2.63
C ILE A 305 1.71 1.92 -1.58
N GLU A 306 0.79 2.43 -0.76
CA GLU A 306 1.13 3.39 0.31
C GLU A 306 1.24 2.70 1.69
N ASN A 307 1.19 1.37 1.72
CA ASN A 307 1.19 0.57 2.93
C ASN A 307 2.61 0.09 3.29
N ASP A 308 3.35 0.95 3.98
CA ASP A 308 4.71 0.66 4.44
C ASP A 308 4.79 -0.61 5.30
N GLU A 309 3.78 -0.88 6.12
CA GLU A 309 3.75 -2.09 6.97
C GLU A 309 3.62 -3.37 6.13
N LEU A 310 2.82 -3.34 5.06
CA LEU A 310 2.73 -4.43 4.10
C LEU A 310 4.03 -4.61 3.32
N HIS A 311 4.66 -3.51 2.91
CA HIS A 311 5.95 -3.56 2.22
C HIS A 311 7.04 -4.18 3.10
N ASP A 312 7.10 -3.76 4.35
CA ASP A 312 8.03 -4.31 5.34
C ASP A 312 7.80 -5.80 5.53
N MET A 313 6.54 -6.25 5.63
CA MET A 313 6.18 -7.67 5.72
C MET A 313 6.60 -8.44 4.46
N LEU A 314 6.25 -7.95 3.26
CA LEU A 314 6.58 -8.61 1.99
C LEU A 314 8.09 -8.69 1.74
N ALA A 315 8.85 -7.72 2.23
CA ALA A 315 10.30 -7.69 2.11
C ALA A 315 11.02 -8.75 2.98
N TRP A 316 10.29 -9.53 3.80
CA TRP A 316 10.80 -10.76 4.41
C TRP A 316 10.88 -11.93 3.42
N PHE A 317 10.15 -11.86 2.31
CA PHE A 317 10.02 -12.95 1.34
C PHE A 317 10.54 -12.58 -0.04
N ILE A 318 10.54 -11.29 -0.35
CA ILE A 318 10.92 -10.73 -1.65
C ILE A 318 12.12 -9.79 -1.41
N PRO A 319 13.16 -9.82 -2.25
CA PRO A 319 14.24 -8.84 -2.17
C PRO A 319 13.72 -7.41 -2.21
N ALA A 320 14.21 -6.57 -1.29
CA ALA A 320 13.74 -5.18 -1.15
C ALA A 320 13.83 -4.37 -2.45
N ALA A 321 14.87 -4.60 -3.26
CA ALA A 321 15.03 -3.95 -4.56
C ALA A 321 13.92 -4.30 -5.55
N THR A 322 13.51 -5.58 -5.60
CA THR A 322 12.43 -6.05 -6.46
C THR A 322 11.07 -5.53 -5.99
N LEU A 323 10.85 -5.50 -4.67
CA LEU A 323 9.63 -4.93 -4.11
C LEU A 323 9.53 -3.42 -4.42
N SER A 324 10.61 -2.67 -4.22
CA SER A 324 10.67 -1.24 -4.57
C SER A 324 10.36 -1.03 -6.04
N GLU A 325 10.97 -1.81 -6.95
CA GLU A 325 10.71 -1.70 -8.39
C GLU A 325 9.22 -1.88 -8.73
N TYR A 326 8.54 -2.85 -8.10
CA TYR A 326 7.10 -3.05 -8.31
C TYR A 326 6.25 -1.91 -7.75
N VAL A 327 6.56 -1.42 -6.54
CA VAL A 327 5.87 -0.30 -5.91
C VAL A 327 6.05 0.99 -6.74
N ASP A 328 7.28 1.27 -7.16
CA ASP A 328 7.62 2.45 -7.97
C ASP A 328 6.91 2.40 -9.33
N THR A 329 6.89 1.23 -9.97
CA THR A 329 6.18 1.02 -11.24
C THR A 329 4.68 1.25 -11.08
N ALA A 330 4.06 0.69 -10.04
CA ALA A 330 2.64 0.84 -9.78
C ALA A 330 2.28 2.31 -9.40
N SER A 331 3.10 2.96 -8.59
CA SER A 331 2.98 4.37 -8.23
C SER A 331 3.08 5.29 -9.46
N SER A 332 3.99 4.98 -10.39
CA SER A 332 4.10 5.68 -11.67
C SER A 332 2.80 5.57 -12.49
N TYR A 333 2.24 4.37 -12.62
CA TYR A 333 0.96 4.18 -13.32
C TYR A 333 -0.19 4.92 -12.65
N TYR A 334 -0.29 4.86 -11.32
CA TYR A 334 -1.32 5.56 -10.56
C TYR A 334 -1.21 7.09 -10.71
N THR A 335 0.01 7.64 -10.65
CA THR A 335 0.26 9.06 -10.87
C THR A 335 -0.24 9.51 -12.25
N VAL A 336 0.02 8.72 -13.29
CA VAL A 336 -0.44 9.03 -14.65
C VAL A 336 -1.97 8.95 -14.74
N TYR A 337 -2.59 7.97 -14.10
CA TYR A 337 -4.04 7.87 -14.00
C TYR A 337 -4.66 9.11 -13.33
N LYS A 338 -4.16 9.56 -12.16
CA LYS A 338 -4.70 10.73 -11.44
C LYS A 338 -4.58 12.02 -12.24
N LYS A 339 -3.49 12.18 -12.98
CA LYS A 339 -3.33 13.33 -13.89
C LYS A 339 -4.36 13.28 -15.01
N ALA A 340 -4.56 12.13 -15.64
CA ALA A 340 -5.58 11.94 -16.68
C ALA A 340 -7.00 12.20 -16.16
N GLU A 341 -7.32 11.74 -14.95
CA GLU A 341 -8.59 12.04 -14.28
C GLU A 341 -8.78 13.55 -14.11
N GLY A 342 -7.75 14.28 -13.66
CA GLY A 342 -7.75 15.74 -13.57
C GLY A 342 -8.01 16.43 -14.91
N SER A 343 -7.31 16.01 -15.97
CA SER A 343 -7.49 16.48 -17.34
C SER A 343 -8.93 16.27 -17.85
N LEU A 344 -9.49 15.07 -17.64
CA LEU A 344 -10.85 14.74 -18.05
C LEU A 344 -11.91 15.52 -17.26
N ASN A 345 -11.67 15.78 -15.97
CA ASN A 345 -12.53 16.64 -15.16
C ASN A 345 -12.53 18.09 -15.69
N ASN A 346 -11.38 18.64 -16.05
CA ASN A 346 -11.27 19.97 -16.66
C ASN A 346 -12.00 20.04 -18.01
N LEU A 347 -11.86 19.00 -18.83
CA LEU A 347 -12.56 18.88 -20.11
C LEU A 347 -14.08 18.83 -19.92
N SER A 348 -14.55 18.04 -18.93
CA SER A 348 -15.97 17.94 -18.59
C SER A 348 -16.57 19.31 -18.23
N VAL A 349 -15.84 20.13 -17.48
CA VAL A 349 -16.25 21.51 -17.15
C VAL A 349 -16.38 22.38 -18.41
N ALA A 350 -15.43 22.30 -19.35
CA ALA A 350 -15.50 23.05 -20.61
C ALA A 350 -16.70 22.63 -21.48
N LEU A 351 -16.95 21.32 -21.58
CA LEU A 351 -18.09 20.77 -22.33
C LEU A 351 -19.43 21.19 -21.71
N GLN A 352 -19.56 21.12 -20.39
CA GLN A 352 -20.77 21.56 -19.68
C GLN A 352 -21.03 23.07 -19.84
N GLY A 353 -19.97 23.87 -20.00
CA GLY A 353 -20.07 25.31 -20.28
C GLY A 353 -20.40 25.66 -21.74
N GLY A 354 -20.46 24.68 -22.65
CA GLY A 354 -20.67 24.91 -24.08
C GLY A 354 -19.47 25.53 -24.81
N ASP A 355 -18.31 25.62 -24.16
CA ASP A 355 -17.09 26.23 -24.71
C ASP A 355 -16.29 25.17 -25.49
N ILE A 356 -16.79 24.85 -26.69
CA ILE A 356 -16.21 23.81 -27.57
C ILE A 356 -14.77 24.16 -27.97
N GLU A 357 -14.47 25.44 -28.19
CA GLU A 357 -13.11 25.88 -28.54
C GLU A 357 -12.13 25.60 -27.40
N ARG A 358 -12.50 25.94 -26.16
CA ARG A 358 -11.68 25.61 -24.99
C ARG A 358 -11.55 24.11 -24.79
N ALA A 359 -12.62 23.34 -24.96
CA ALA A 359 -12.60 21.88 -24.83
C ALA A 359 -11.61 21.25 -25.84
N ILE A 360 -11.62 21.70 -27.09
CA ILE A 360 -10.70 21.22 -28.14
C ILE A 360 -9.26 21.64 -27.82
N LYS A 361 -9.02 22.89 -27.43
CA LYS A 361 -7.67 23.36 -27.05
C LYS A 361 -7.11 22.57 -25.87
N GLN A 362 -7.93 22.28 -24.86
CA GLN A 362 -7.54 21.44 -23.74
C GLN A 362 -7.19 20.04 -24.23
N LEU A 363 -8.06 19.39 -24.99
CA LEU A 363 -7.83 18.02 -25.45
C LEU A 363 -6.59 17.86 -26.35
N VAL A 364 -6.30 18.83 -27.22
CA VAL A 364 -5.15 18.80 -28.14
C VAL A 364 -3.83 19.17 -27.45
N ALA A 365 -3.85 20.10 -26.50
CA ALA A 365 -2.63 20.60 -25.86
C ALA A 365 -2.30 19.92 -24.52
N ASP A 366 -3.19 19.08 -23.99
CA ASP A 366 -3.01 18.43 -22.70
C ASP A 366 -1.98 17.29 -22.78
N ARG A 367 -0.77 17.61 -22.32
CA ARG A 367 0.37 16.68 -22.26
C ARG A 367 0.15 15.54 -21.28
N GLU A 368 -0.61 15.77 -20.22
CA GLU A 368 -0.84 14.76 -19.19
C GLU A 368 -1.82 13.70 -19.68
N LEU A 369 -2.90 14.13 -20.33
CA LEU A 369 -3.83 13.24 -21.01
C LEU A 369 -3.14 12.48 -22.16
N TYR A 370 -2.30 13.17 -22.94
CA TYR A 370 -1.49 12.53 -23.97
C TYR A 370 -0.58 11.43 -23.41
N GLN A 371 0.15 11.73 -22.33
CA GLN A 371 1.03 10.76 -21.66
C GLN A 371 0.24 9.55 -21.14
N ALA A 372 -0.95 9.75 -20.59
CA ALA A 372 -1.79 8.67 -20.10
C ALA A 372 -2.34 7.78 -21.23
N LEU A 373 -2.81 8.38 -22.32
CA LEU A 373 -3.30 7.62 -23.48
C LEU A 373 -2.18 6.80 -24.12
N THR A 374 -0.97 7.38 -24.24
CA THR A 374 0.18 6.69 -24.82
C THR A 374 0.76 5.55 -23.98
N MET A 375 0.32 5.40 -22.72
CA MET A 375 0.64 4.21 -21.91
C MET A 375 -0.18 2.97 -22.31
N VAL A 376 -1.36 3.16 -22.92
CA VAL A 376 -2.29 2.06 -23.22
C VAL A 376 -2.52 1.85 -24.72
N ILE A 377 -2.28 2.88 -25.54
CA ILE A 377 -2.40 2.81 -26.99
C ILE A 377 -1.18 3.45 -27.67
N PRO A 378 -0.80 3.01 -28.89
CA PRO A 378 0.36 3.55 -29.61
C PRO A 378 0.24 5.06 -29.83
N SER A 379 1.36 5.78 -29.71
CA SER A 379 1.40 7.23 -29.89
C SER A 379 0.90 7.68 -31.25
N GLU A 380 1.12 6.89 -32.32
CA GLU A 380 0.62 7.24 -33.65
C GLU A 380 -0.92 7.29 -33.69
N SER A 381 -1.60 6.43 -32.93
CA SER A 381 -3.06 6.44 -32.82
C SER A 381 -3.54 7.70 -32.09
N VAL A 382 -2.88 8.05 -30.98
CA VAL A 382 -3.21 9.26 -30.21
C VAL A 382 -3.01 10.50 -31.07
N ASP A 383 -1.86 10.61 -31.73
CA ASP A 383 -1.53 11.71 -32.64
C ASP A 383 -2.55 11.83 -33.78
N TYR A 384 -2.96 10.69 -34.37
CA TYR A 384 -3.97 10.67 -35.43
C TYR A 384 -5.32 11.24 -34.97
N TYR A 385 -5.82 10.83 -33.79
CA TYR A 385 -7.10 11.31 -33.28
C TYR A 385 -7.03 12.80 -32.90
N LEU A 386 -5.97 13.22 -32.20
CA LEU A 386 -5.78 14.63 -31.84
C LEU A 386 -5.63 15.51 -33.08
N GLY A 387 -4.88 15.04 -34.08
CA GLY A 387 -4.72 15.72 -35.37
C GLY A 387 -6.04 15.80 -36.16
N SER A 388 -6.86 14.75 -36.12
CA SER A 388 -8.18 14.75 -36.75
C SER A 388 -9.12 15.76 -36.09
N ILE A 389 -9.17 15.81 -34.75
CA ILE A 389 -9.98 16.76 -34.00
C ILE A 389 -9.55 18.21 -34.30
N GLN A 390 -8.24 18.49 -34.30
CA GLN A 390 -7.70 19.79 -34.69
C GLN A 390 -8.04 20.13 -36.15
N GLY A 391 -7.95 19.15 -37.05
CA GLY A 391 -8.31 19.31 -38.46
C GLY A 391 -9.77 19.69 -38.67
N TYR A 392 -10.70 19.00 -38.00
CA TYR A 392 -12.12 19.33 -38.05
C TYR A 392 -12.42 20.73 -37.47
N TYR A 393 -11.76 21.10 -36.37
CA TYR A 393 -11.90 22.44 -35.80
C TYR A 393 -11.39 23.53 -36.74
N ASN A 394 -10.22 23.34 -37.35
CA ASN A 394 -9.67 24.28 -38.34
C ASN A 394 -10.61 24.44 -39.54
N MET A 395 -11.15 23.33 -40.06
CA MET A 395 -12.13 23.37 -41.15
C MET A 395 -13.40 24.15 -40.75
N TYR A 396 -13.93 23.91 -39.54
CA TYR A 396 -15.06 24.66 -39.01
C TYR A 396 -14.75 26.17 -38.88
N ALA A 397 -13.56 26.51 -38.37
CA ALA A 397 -13.12 27.90 -38.24
C ALA A 397 -12.96 28.58 -39.61
N ASP A 398 -12.38 27.89 -40.60
CA ASP A 398 -12.23 28.41 -41.96
C ASP A 398 -13.56 28.58 -42.69
N ILE A 399 -14.50 27.63 -42.55
CA ILE A 399 -15.85 27.76 -43.12
C ILE A 399 -16.56 28.95 -42.48
N THR A 400 -16.52 29.07 -41.15
CA THR A 400 -17.13 30.19 -40.42
C THR A 400 -16.54 31.52 -40.89
N ARG A 401 -15.22 31.61 -40.99
CA ARG A 401 -14.52 32.81 -41.51
C ARG A 401 -14.91 33.13 -42.94
N SER A 402 -14.92 32.14 -43.84
CA SER A 402 -15.31 32.33 -45.24
C SER A 402 -16.77 32.77 -45.39
N LEU A 403 -17.68 32.24 -44.56
CA LEU A 403 -19.07 32.68 -44.49
C LEU A 403 -19.17 34.12 -44.01
N THR A 404 -18.44 34.49 -42.96
CA THR A 404 -18.38 35.88 -42.47
C THR A 404 -17.83 36.83 -43.54
N GLU A 405 -16.71 36.51 -44.18
CA GLU A 405 -16.12 37.30 -45.27
C GLU A 405 -17.12 37.47 -46.44
N MET A 406 -17.85 36.41 -46.81
CA MET A 406 -18.86 36.46 -47.86
C MET A 406 -20.05 37.36 -47.47
N LEU A 407 -20.52 37.27 -46.23
CA LEU A 407 -21.61 38.11 -45.71
C LEU A 407 -21.20 39.59 -45.61
N GLU A 408 -19.96 39.86 -45.24
CA GLU A 408 -19.38 41.22 -45.20
C GLU A 408 -19.17 41.81 -46.60
N SER A 409 -19.00 40.97 -47.63
CA SER A 409 -18.83 41.42 -49.03
C SER A 409 -20.11 41.90 -49.72
N ILE A 410 -21.28 41.67 -49.12
CA ILE A 410 -22.56 42.11 -49.67
C ILE A 410 -22.70 43.62 -49.42
N PRO A 411 -22.80 44.47 -50.47
CA PRO A 411 -22.86 45.93 -50.33
C PRO A 411 -24.29 46.38 -50.02
N ASP A 412 -24.80 45.99 -48.85
CA ASP A 412 -26.16 46.25 -48.38
C ASP A 412 -26.49 47.75 -48.23
N ASP A 413 -25.50 48.55 -47.84
CA ASP A 413 -25.62 50.02 -47.79
C ASP A 413 -25.88 50.62 -49.19
N GLU A 414 -25.12 50.19 -50.22
CA GLU A 414 -25.27 50.69 -51.60
C GLU A 414 -26.60 50.24 -52.21
N ILE A 415 -27.00 48.98 -51.99
CA ILE A 415 -28.29 48.45 -52.46
C ILE A 415 -29.43 49.25 -51.83
N THR A 416 -29.35 49.52 -50.52
CA THR A 416 -30.36 50.33 -49.81
C THR A 416 -30.40 51.77 -50.33
N GLU A 417 -29.25 52.35 -50.68
CA GLU A 417 -29.20 53.66 -51.32
C GLU A 417 -29.92 53.66 -52.67
N TYR A 418 -29.62 52.71 -53.56
CA TYR A 418 -30.28 52.61 -54.88
C TYR A 418 -31.79 52.38 -54.75
N VAL A 419 -32.23 51.53 -53.83
CA VAL A 419 -33.66 51.30 -53.56
C VAL A 419 -34.34 52.59 -53.09
N ASN A 420 -33.71 53.33 -52.18
CA ASN A 420 -34.24 54.62 -51.72
C ASN A 420 -34.28 55.68 -52.85
N GLN A 421 -33.30 55.70 -53.75
CA GLN A 421 -33.31 56.56 -54.94
C GLN A 421 -34.47 56.21 -55.89
N ALA A 422 -34.68 54.92 -56.17
CA ALA A 422 -35.79 54.44 -57.00
C ALA A 422 -37.15 54.81 -56.39
N VAL A 423 -37.31 54.66 -55.07
CA VAL A 423 -38.50 55.11 -54.34
C VAL A 423 -38.70 56.61 -54.50
N LYS A 424 -37.65 57.41 -54.31
CA LYS A 424 -37.74 58.86 -54.50
C LYS A 424 -38.23 59.22 -55.90
N TYR A 425 -37.67 58.62 -56.95
CA TYR A 425 -38.11 58.86 -58.33
C TYR A 425 -39.56 58.43 -58.56
N ALA A 426 -40.00 57.30 -58.01
CA ALA A 426 -41.39 56.84 -58.11
C ALA A 426 -42.38 57.87 -57.51
N TYR A 427 -42.00 58.54 -56.44
CA TYR A 427 -42.82 59.60 -55.83
C TYR A 427 -42.85 60.89 -56.66
N GLU A 428 -41.83 61.18 -57.47
CA GLU A 428 -41.75 62.36 -58.34
C GLU A 428 -42.57 62.23 -59.64
N ILE A 429 -43.02 61.02 -60.02
CA ILE A 429 -43.76 60.78 -61.28
C ILE A 429 -45.09 61.56 -61.35
N GLU A 430 -45.80 61.72 -60.23
CA GLU A 430 -47.05 62.49 -60.19
C GLU A 430 -46.81 63.98 -60.51
N ASN A 431 -45.67 64.54 -60.08
CA ASN A 431 -45.30 65.91 -60.45
C ASN A 431 -45.06 66.03 -61.96
N GLY A 432 -44.44 65.01 -62.58
CA GLY A 432 -44.26 64.94 -64.03
C GLY A 432 -45.58 64.79 -64.79
N GLN A 433 -46.50 63.97 -64.29
CA GLN A 433 -47.84 63.81 -64.84
C GLN A 433 -48.61 65.14 -64.79
N GLN A 434 -48.61 65.82 -63.65
CA GLN A 434 -49.28 67.11 -63.49
C GLN A 434 -48.66 68.19 -64.38
N TYR A 435 -47.33 68.23 -64.49
CA TYR A 435 -46.62 69.17 -65.37
C TYR A 435 -47.06 69.05 -66.85
N ILE A 436 -47.20 67.83 -67.38
CA ILE A 436 -47.68 67.61 -68.75
C ILE A 436 -49.16 68.00 -68.88
N LEU A 437 -49.99 67.68 -67.87
CA LEU A 437 -51.40 68.09 -67.85
C LEU A 437 -51.57 69.61 -67.84
N ASP A 438 -50.73 70.34 -67.10
CA ASP A 438 -50.75 71.81 -67.05
C ASP A 438 -50.36 72.44 -68.39
N ILE A 439 -49.35 71.88 -69.08
CA ILE A 439 -48.99 72.29 -70.45
C ILE A 439 -50.18 72.09 -71.39
N LEU A 440 -50.79 70.91 -71.38
CA LEU A 440 -51.91 70.59 -72.25
C LEU A 440 -53.13 71.48 -71.95
N ALA A 441 -53.41 71.77 -70.67
CA ALA A 441 -54.50 72.65 -70.26
C ALA A 441 -54.35 74.06 -70.86
N GLY A 442 -53.13 74.59 -70.94
CA GLY A 442 -52.81 75.91 -71.49
C GLY A 442 -52.94 76.06 -73.01
N ILE A 443 -53.13 74.96 -73.77
CA ILE A 443 -53.29 75.02 -75.23
C ILE A 443 -54.68 75.59 -75.60
N ASP A 444 -54.72 76.76 -76.25
CA ASP A 444 -55.97 77.32 -76.80
C ASP A 444 -56.26 76.73 -78.18
N THR A 445 -57.11 75.71 -78.19
CA THR A 445 -57.54 74.97 -79.40
C THR A 445 -58.29 75.87 -80.38
N LYS A 446 -59.09 76.81 -79.88
CA LYS A 446 -59.84 77.76 -80.71
C LYS A 446 -58.94 78.78 -81.36
N TYR A 447 -57.94 79.30 -80.66
CA TYR A 447 -56.93 80.17 -81.26
C TYR A 447 -56.15 79.46 -82.38
N ILE A 448 -55.79 78.18 -82.18
CA ILE A 448 -55.12 77.38 -83.21
C ILE A 448 -56.05 77.15 -84.41
N GLN A 449 -57.31 76.77 -84.16
CA GLN A 449 -58.32 76.64 -85.21
C GLN A 449 -58.52 77.95 -85.97
N ASP A 450 -58.75 79.07 -85.28
CA ASP A 450 -58.96 80.38 -85.87
C ASP A 450 -57.76 80.82 -86.71
N ILE A 451 -56.52 80.53 -86.29
CA ILE A 451 -55.33 80.75 -87.11
C ILE A 451 -55.41 79.90 -88.39
N VAL A 452 -55.68 78.60 -88.28
CA VAL A 452 -55.72 77.70 -89.45
C VAL A 452 -56.85 78.08 -90.40
N TYR A 453 -58.02 78.46 -89.88
CA TYR A 453 -59.15 78.95 -90.66
C TYR A 453 -58.87 80.31 -91.32
N TYR A 454 -58.25 81.25 -90.60
CA TYR A 454 -57.81 82.52 -91.18
C TYR A 454 -56.82 82.31 -92.33
N LEU A 455 -55.89 81.38 -92.18
CA LEU A 455 -54.95 81.00 -93.23
C LEU A 455 -55.67 80.34 -94.43
N ASN A 456 -56.77 79.62 -94.20
CA ASN A 456 -57.61 79.04 -95.26
C ASN A 456 -58.43 80.09 -96.04
N GLU A 457 -58.77 81.22 -95.42
CA GLU A 457 -59.53 82.32 -96.04
C GLU A 457 -58.64 83.35 -96.79
N ASP A 458 -57.32 83.19 -96.78
CA ASP A 458 -56.40 84.08 -97.49
C ASP A 458 -56.48 83.88 -99.01
N ASP A 459 -57.10 84.78 -99.77
CA ASP A 459 -57.13 84.76 -101.25
C ASP A 459 -55.77 85.12 -101.91
N GLY A 460 -54.67 85.00 -101.16
CA GLY A 460 -53.32 85.39 -101.55
C GLY A 460 -52.34 84.23 -101.62
N TYR A 461 -51.10 84.47 -101.19
CA TYR A 461 -49.99 83.53 -101.30
C TYR A 461 -50.24 82.25 -100.49
N ILE A 462 -51.00 82.31 -99.39
CA ILE A 462 -51.19 81.14 -98.52
C ILE A 462 -52.12 80.13 -99.20
N LYS A 463 -53.16 80.58 -99.89
CA LYS A 463 -54.00 79.68 -100.68
C LYS A 463 -53.25 78.97 -101.79
N GLU A 464 -52.32 79.65 -102.48
CA GLU A 464 -51.46 79.01 -103.47
C GLU A 464 -50.58 77.90 -102.86
N GLN A 465 -50.13 78.05 -101.60
CA GLN A 465 -49.35 77.01 -100.92
C GLN A 465 -50.23 75.88 -100.38
N LEU A 466 -51.42 76.18 -99.88
CA LEU A 466 -52.37 75.17 -99.41
C LEU A 466 -52.87 74.29 -100.57
N ASP A 467 -53.07 74.86 -101.76
CA ASP A 467 -53.47 74.12 -102.97
C ASP A 467 -52.35 73.21 -103.52
N LEU A 468 -51.10 73.34 -103.04
CA LEU A 468 -50.01 72.40 -103.33
C LEU A 468 -50.02 71.17 -102.41
N ILE A 469 -50.76 71.20 -101.30
CA ILE A 469 -50.90 70.06 -100.39
C ILE A 469 -51.85 69.05 -101.01
N ASP A 470 -51.51 67.76 -100.89
CA ASP A 470 -52.40 66.68 -101.31
C ASP A 470 -53.77 66.79 -100.60
N PRO A 471 -54.89 66.81 -101.35
CA PRO A 471 -56.21 67.05 -100.76
C PRO A 471 -56.59 66.07 -99.66
N GLU A 472 -56.25 64.78 -99.79
CA GLU A 472 -56.60 63.77 -98.78
C GLU A 472 -55.80 63.97 -97.48
N SER A 473 -54.52 64.31 -97.60
CA SER A 473 -53.66 64.64 -96.46
C SER A 473 -54.10 65.93 -95.76
N TYR A 474 -54.54 66.92 -96.54
CA TYR A 474 -55.07 68.17 -96.01
C TYR A 474 -56.42 67.98 -95.33
N ASP A 475 -57.30 67.16 -95.91
CA ASP A 475 -58.60 66.80 -95.32
C ASP A 475 -58.42 66.05 -93.99
N ILE A 476 -57.43 65.16 -93.86
CA ILE A 476 -57.08 64.50 -92.59
C ILE A 476 -56.56 65.52 -91.57
N PHE A 477 -55.65 66.42 -91.99
CA PHE A 477 -55.15 67.48 -91.12
C PHE A 477 -56.29 68.40 -90.64
N MET A 478 -57.16 68.84 -91.55
CA MET A 478 -58.33 69.64 -91.22
C MET A 478 -59.30 68.87 -90.34
N ALA A 479 -59.49 67.56 -90.52
CA ALA A 479 -60.28 66.73 -89.62
C ALA A 479 -59.72 66.70 -88.18
N TYR A 480 -58.39 66.72 -88.01
CA TYR A 480 -57.77 66.87 -86.69
C TYR A 480 -57.88 68.30 -86.14
N VAL A 481 -57.68 69.32 -86.99
CA VAL A 481 -57.84 70.74 -86.61
C VAL A 481 -59.27 71.01 -86.15
N ASP A 482 -60.26 70.59 -86.92
CA ASP A 482 -61.69 70.73 -86.65
C ASP A 482 -62.10 70.04 -85.35
N ASN A 483 -61.39 68.98 -84.98
CA ASN A 483 -61.64 68.19 -83.76
C ASN A 483 -60.54 68.34 -82.70
N LEU A 484 -59.76 69.44 -82.70
CA LEU A 484 -58.63 69.65 -81.77
C LEU A 484 -59.03 69.55 -80.30
N ASP A 485 -60.25 69.98 -79.95
CA ASP A 485 -60.80 69.82 -78.61
C ASP A 485 -60.96 68.35 -78.21
N ALA A 486 -61.42 67.50 -79.14
CA ALA A 486 -61.55 66.07 -78.90
C ALA A 486 -60.17 65.41 -78.75
N VAL A 487 -59.21 65.75 -79.62
CA VAL A 487 -57.83 65.23 -79.56
C VAL A 487 -57.13 65.63 -78.26
N LYS A 488 -57.22 66.90 -77.87
CA LYS A 488 -56.67 67.39 -76.58
C LYS A 488 -57.32 66.67 -75.40
N SER A 489 -58.64 66.46 -75.45
CA SER A 489 -59.37 65.73 -74.41
C SER A 489 -58.92 64.26 -74.31
N GLU A 490 -58.70 63.58 -75.43
CA GLU A 490 -58.21 62.20 -75.48
C GLU A 490 -56.80 62.07 -74.88
N VAL A 491 -55.87 62.97 -75.22
CA VAL A 491 -54.51 62.98 -74.67
C VAL A 491 -54.52 63.29 -73.17
N ILE A 492 -55.30 64.28 -72.72
CA ILE A 492 -55.48 64.59 -71.30
C ILE A 492 -56.06 63.38 -70.55
N THR A 493 -57.03 62.68 -71.15
CA THR A 493 -57.66 61.50 -70.56
C THR A 493 -56.66 60.34 -70.47
N ALA A 494 -55.88 60.08 -71.52
CA ALA A 494 -54.84 59.06 -71.51
C ALA A 494 -53.79 59.32 -70.43
N ILE A 495 -53.35 60.57 -70.25
CA ILE A 495 -52.39 60.94 -69.21
C ILE A 495 -53.00 60.87 -67.81
N LYS A 496 -54.24 61.32 -67.60
CA LYS A 496 -54.95 61.20 -66.31
C LYS A 496 -55.22 59.76 -65.91
N ASN A 497 -55.45 58.88 -66.89
CA ASN A 497 -55.73 57.47 -66.67
C ASN A 497 -54.46 56.62 -66.48
N ALA A 498 -53.26 57.19 -66.65
CA ALA A 498 -52.02 56.49 -66.33
C ALA A 498 -51.94 56.22 -64.82
N ASP A 499 -51.78 54.94 -64.44
CA ASP A 499 -51.77 54.49 -63.04
C ASP A 499 -50.41 54.77 -62.36
N VAL A 500 -50.16 56.06 -62.11
CA VAL A 500 -48.94 56.52 -61.42
C VAL A 500 -48.91 56.09 -59.94
N ALA A 501 -50.09 55.87 -59.35
CA ALA A 501 -50.22 55.38 -57.98
C ALA A 501 -49.66 53.96 -57.83
N ALA A 502 -49.86 53.09 -58.83
CA ALA A 502 -49.24 51.76 -58.87
C ALA A 502 -47.71 51.82 -58.83
N VAL A 503 -47.08 52.83 -59.43
CA VAL A 503 -45.61 52.97 -59.41
C VAL A 503 -45.08 53.27 -58.00
N ARG A 504 -45.83 54.06 -57.21
CA ARG A 504 -45.51 54.32 -55.80
C ARG A 504 -45.74 53.10 -54.91
N GLU A 505 -46.88 52.43 -55.09
CA GLU A 505 -47.23 51.20 -54.37
C GLU A 505 -46.15 50.12 -54.60
N GLY A 506 -45.73 49.92 -55.85
CA GLY A 506 -44.64 49.00 -56.19
C GLY A 506 -43.28 49.40 -55.59
N ALA A 507 -42.95 50.69 -55.56
CA ALA A 507 -41.71 51.17 -54.97
C ALA A 507 -41.66 50.97 -53.44
N ASP A 508 -42.78 51.20 -52.74
CA ASP A 508 -42.87 50.97 -51.29
C ASP A 508 -42.74 49.48 -50.94
N ILE A 509 -43.30 48.58 -51.77
CA ILE A 509 -43.13 47.14 -51.62
C ILE A 509 -41.65 46.74 -51.78
N ILE A 510 -40.96 47.26 -52.80
CA ILE A 510 -39.52 46.99 -53.01
C ILE A 510 -38.69 47.51 -51.83
N LYS A 511 -38.98 48.70 -51.30
CA LYS A 511 -38.32 49.27 -50.12
C LYS A 511 -38.48 48.40 -48.88
N ASN A 512 -39.70 47.89 -48.68
CA ASN A 512 -40.06 47.01 -47.58
C ASN A 512 -39.29 45.68 -47.65
N ILE A 513 -39.28 45.04 -48.82
CA ILE A 513 -38.51 43.81 -49.06
C ILE A 513 -37.01 44.05 -48.84
N ASN A 514 -36.47 45.18 -49.30
CA ASN A 514 -35.07 45.54 -49.06
C ASN A 514 -34.75 45.65 -47.55
N SER A 515 -35.60 46.31 -46.77
CA SER A 515 -35.43 46.42 -45.32
C SER A 515 -35.45 45.06 -44.61
N ASP A 516 -36.31 44.14 -45.06
CA ASP A 516 -36.39 42.79 -44.48
C ASP A 516 -35.12 41.98 -44.80
N LEU A 517 -34.60 42.10 -46.03
CA LEU A 517 -33.37 41.44 -46.48
C LEU A 517 -32.12 41.93 -45.74
N VAL A 518 -31.99 43.24 -45.50
CA VAL A 518 -30.88 43.82 -44.72
C VAL A 518 -30.91 43.33 -43.28
N TYR A 519 -32.09 43.25 -42.66
CA TYR A 519 -32.23 42.72 -41.30
C TYR A 519 -31.80 41.25 -41.18
N VAL A 520 -32.15 40.41 -42.18
CA VAL A 520 -31.65 39.03 -42.26
C VAL A 520 -30.13 39.01 -42.37
N LEU A 521 -29.56 39.88 -43.22
CA LEU A 521 -28.12 39.96 -43.42
C LEU A 521 -27.37 40.35 -42.13
N ASP A 522 -27.89 41.32 -41.36
CA ASP A 522 -27.32 41.74 -40.08
C ASP A 522 -27.31 40.59 -39.05
N LEU A 523 -28.41 39.82 -38.98
CA LEU A 523 -28.49 38.65 -38.11
C LEU A 523 -27.48 37.57 -38.51
N LEU A 524 -27.27 37.36 -39.82
CA LEU A 524 -26.26 36.44 -40.34
C LEU A 524 -24.84 36.92 -40.05
N LYS A 525 -24.54 38.22 -40.25
CA LYS A 525 -23.26 38.85 -39.91
C LYS A 525 -22.96 38.70 -38.40
N ALA A 526 -23.98 38.78 -37.55
CA ALA A 526 -23.88 38.56 -36.10
C ALA A 526 -23.91 37.09 -35.66
N GLN A 527 -23.82 36.12 -36.59
CA GLN A 527 -23.85 34.68 -36.33
C GLN A 527 -25.13 34.17 -35.62
N GLN A 528 -26.24 34.90 -35.74
CA GLN A 528 -27.54 34.54 -35.15
C GLN A 528 -28.39 33.73 -36.14
N PHE A 529 -27.87 32.59 -36.60
CA PHE A 529 -28.43 31.81 -37.71
C PHE A 529 -29.89 31.37 -37.53
N GLU A 530 -30.28 30.97 -36.33
CA GLU A 530 -31.67 30.56 -36.04
C GLU A 530 -32.64 31.73 -36.20
N LYS A 531 -32.30 32.90 -35.65
CA LYS A 531 -33.10 34.12 -35.80
C LYS A 531 -33.13 34.62 -37.24
N ALA A 532 -32.02 34.49 -37.97
CA ALA A 532 -31.96 34.80 -39.39
C ALA A 532 -32.91 33.89 -40.19
N GLY A 533 -32.93 32.59 -39.90
CA GLY A 533 -33.88 31.64 -40.50
C GLY A 533 -35.35 32.01 -40.25
N ASP A 534 -35.68 32.40 -39.02
CA ASP A 534 -37.02 32.89 -38.69
C ASP A 534 -37.39 34.19 -39.41
N ALA A 535 -36.41 35.09 -39.61
CA ALA A 535 -36.61 36.36 -40.29
C ALA A 535 -36.77 36.18 -41.81
N ILE A 536 -36.06 35.24 -42.43
CA ILE A 536 -36.19 34.90 -43.87
C ILE A 536 -37.63 34.52 -44.22
N ASN A 537 -38.27 33.70 -43.38
CA ASN A 537 -39.65 33.26 -43.60
C ASN A 537 -40.70 34.37 -43.45
N LYS A 538 -40.29 35.57 -43.04
CA LYS A 538 -41.16 36.74 -42.84
C LYS A 538 -40.92 37.86 -43.85
N ILE A 539 -40.04 37.64 -44.84
CA ILE A 539 -39.82 38.61 -45.92
C ILE A 539 -41.10 38.76 -46.73
N ARG A 540 -41.52 40.01 -46.97
CA ARG A 540 -42.79 40.37 -47.61
C ARG A 540 -42.83 40.16 -49.14
N PHE A 541 -42.38 39.01 -49.64
CA PHE A 541 -42.46 38.67 -51.07
C PHE A 541 -43.90 38.47 -51.57
N ASP A 542 -44.78 38.02 -50.68
CA ASP A 542 -46.22 37.90 -50.90
C ASP A 542 -46.86 39.23 -51.36
N GLN A 543 -46.44 40.35 -50.76
CA GLN A 543 -46.93 41.69 -51.16
C GLN A 543 -46.56 42.04 -52.61
N ALA A 544 -45.38 41.60 -53.08
CA ALA A 544 -44.95 41.83 -54.46
C ALA A 544 -45.72 40.94 -55.44
N GLU A 545 -45.98 39.68 -55.08
CA GLU A 545 -46.77 38.74 -55.90
C GLU A 545 -48.21 39.24 -56.08
N GLU A 546 -48.89 39.59 -54.97
CA GLU A 546 -50.24 40.16 -55.00
C GLU A 546 -50.30 41.45 -55.83
N PHE A 547 -49.29 42.31 -55.70
CA PHE A 547 -49.20 43.54 -56.49
C PHE A 547 -49.05 43.25 -57.99
N ILE A 548 -48.17 42.32 -58.39
CA ILE A 548 -47.96 41.94 -59.80
C ILE A 548 -49.23 41.32 -60.39
N GLU A 549 -49.91 40.44 -59.67
CA GLU A 549 -51.18 39.86 -60.10
C GLU A 549 -52.25 40.93 -60.34
N LYS A 550 -52.40 41.86 -59.38
CA LYS A 550 -53.33 43.00 -59.48
C LYS A 550 -53.05 43.87 -60.71
N GLN A 551 -51.78 44.18 -61.00
CA GLN A 551 -51.43 44.97 -62.19
C GLN A 551 -51.64 44.20 -63.50
N THR A 552 -51.35 42.89 -63.51
CA THR A 552 -51.53 42.02 -64.68
C THR A 552 -53.02 41.89 -65.05
N GLN A 553 -53.89 41.78 -64.05
CA GLN A 553 -55.35 41.77 -64.25
C GLN A 553 -55.87 43.10 -64.82
N LYS A 554 -55.36 44.24 -64.32
CA LYS A 554 -55.70 45.58 -64.85
C LYS A 554 -55.31 45.73 -66.32
N LEU A 555 -54.09 45.32 -66.69
CA LEU A 555 -53.61 45.37 -68.07
C LEU A 555 -54.47 44.50 -69.00
N SER A 556 -54.82 43.29 -68.55
CA SER A 556 -55.67 42.36 -69.29
C SER A 556 -57.10 42.88 -69.50
N ALA A 557 -57.64 43.64 -68.54
CA ALA A 557 -58.96 44.27 -68.63
C ALA A 557 -58.97 45.53 -69.52
N SER A 558 -57.82 46.15 -69.77
CA SER A 558 -57.68 47.34 -70.64
C SER A 558 -57.37 47.03 -72.10
N ALA A 559 -57.07 45.76 -72.44
CA ALA A 559 -56.69 45.31 -73.79
C ALA A 559 -57.81 44.58 -74.56
N GLY A 560 -58.99 44.43 -73.95
CA GLY A 560 -60.22 43.93 -74.58
C GLY A 560 -61.32 44.98 -74.47
#